data_AF-A0A6I5P022-F1
#
_entry.id   AF-A0A6I5P022-F1
#
_cell.length_a   1.000
_cell.length_b   1.000
_cell.length_c   1.000
_cell.angle_alpha   90.00
_cell.angle_beta   90.00
_cell.angle_gamma   90.00
#
_symmetry.space_group_name_H-M   'P 1'
#
loop_
_entity.id
_entity.type
_entity.pdbx_description
1 polymer ?
#
loop_
_entity_poly.entity_id
_entity_poly.type
_entity_poly.pdbx_seq_one_letter_code
_entity_poly.pdbx_strand_id
1 'polypeptide(L)'
;DNYIVTGQKLDAQRNKALTISELDALIRSVSTIDQAPIDLLALTACETAVGDDRATLGLAGVAVRAGVRSAIASLWAVDDAATASLITRFYHHLLDPNLSKAQALRAAQLEVIQAGGFTQHPYYWAPFILIGNWL
;
A
#
# COMPACT_ATOMS: atom_id res chain seq x y z
N ASP A 1 -0.43 15.98 -14.12
CA ASP A 1 -1.48 15.41 -13.25
C ASP A 1 -1.19 13.93 -13.06
N ASN A 2 -1.03 13.50 -11.80
CA ASN A 2 -0.81 12.10 -11.48
C ASN A 2 -2.17 11.45 -11.28
N TYR A 3 -2.37 10.31 -11.93
CA TYR A 3 -3.65 9.62 -11.99
C TYR A 3 -3.50 8.20 -11.46
N ILE A 4 -4.53 7.74 -10.74
CA ILE A 4 -4.64 6.36 -10.27
C ILE A 4 -5.70 5.66 -11.12
N VAL A 5 -5.41 4.46 -11.61
CA VAL A 5 -6.38 3.63 -12.32
C VAL A 5 -7.07 2.72 -11.31
N THR A 6 -8.37 2.90 -11.10
CA THR A 6 -9.17 2.02 -10.22
C THR A 6 -10.09 1.11 -11.02
N GLY A 7 -10.13 -0.17 -10.69
CA GLY A 7 -11.06 -1.13 -11.30
C GLY A 7 -12.11 -1.63 -10.30
N GLN A 8 -13.39 -1.36 -10.56
CA GLN A 8 -14.51 -2.16 -10.04
C GLN A 8 -15.05 -3.07 -11.14
N LYS A 9 -15.43 -4.30 -10.78
CA LYS A 9 -15.71 -5.41 -11.71
C LYS A 9 -17.00 -5.23 -12.56
N LEU A 10 -17.73 -4.11 -12.45
CA LEU A 10 -19.11 -4.01 -12.92
C LEU A 10 -19.43 -2.89 -13.93
N ASP A 11 -18.48 -2.11 -14.45
CA ASP A 11 -18.80 -1.13 -15.51
C ASP A 11 -17.70 -0.90 -16.56
N ALA A 12 -18.12 -0.51 -17.77
CA ALA A 12 -17.29 -0.35 -18.96
C ALA A 12 -16.27 0.82 -18.88
N GLN A 13 -16.26 1.59 -17.80
CA GLN A 13 -15.28 2.65 -17.53
C GLN A 13 -14.12 2.16 -16.65
N ARG A 14 -13.40 1.16 -17.16
CA ARG A 14 -12.37 0.41 -16.43
C ARG A 14 -11.17 1.20 -15.94
N ASN A 15 -10.92 2.40 -16.49
CA ASN A 15 -9.68 3.14 -16.26
C ASN A 15 -9.92 4.65 -16.07
N LYS A 16 -10.93 5.04 -15.28
CA LYS A 16 -11.03 6.46 -14.93
C LYS A 16 -9.85 6.83 -14.04
N ALA A 17 -9.09 7.77 -14.53
CA ALA A 17 -7.98 8.41 -13.87
C ALA A 17 -8.50 9.16 -12.63
N LEU A 18 -8.16 8.69 -11.42
CA LEU A 18 -8.45 9.42 -10.17
C LEU A 18 -7.34 10.43 -9.90
N THR A 19 -7.73 11.68 -9.70
CA THR A 19 -6.87 12.74 -9.20
C THR A 19 -6.58 12.56 -7.70
N ILE A 20 -5.53 13.23 -7.21
CA ILE A 20 -5.19 13.27 -5.78
C ILE A 20 -6.37 13.79 -4.93
N SER A 21 -7.10 14.79 -5.41
CA SER A 21 -8.26 15.36 -4.71
C SER A 21 -9.44 14.39 -4.67
N GLU A 22 -9.67 13.63 -5.75
CA GLU A 22 -10.70 12.59 -5.76
C GLU A 22 -10.33 11.45 -4.81
N LEU A 23 -9.06 11.05 -4.73
CA LEU A 23 -8.61 10.06 -3.74
C LEU A 23 -8.84 10.54 -2.30
N ASP A 24 -8.43 11.77 -1.97
CA ASP A 24 -8.62 12.33 -0.63
C ASP A 24 -10.12 12.32 -0.24
N ALA A 25 -10.99 12.76 -1.16
CA ALA A 25 -12.43 12.74 -0.97
C ALA A 25 -12.98 11.32 -0.76
N LEU A 26 -12.49 10.32 -1.50
CA LEU A 26 -12.89 8.92 -1.34
C LEU A 26 -12.47 8.34 0.02
N ILE A 27 -11.26 8.63 0.47
CA ILE A 27 -10.78 8.14 1.78
C ILE A 27 -11.62 8.73 2.92
N ARG A 28 -11.94 10.02 2.83
CA ARG A 28 -12.79 10.70 3.83
C ARG A 28 -14.23 10.19 3.80
N SER A 29 -14.78 9.89 2.62
CA SER A 29 -16.14 9.37 2.51
C SER A 29 -16.27 7.97 3.12
N VAL A 30 -15.31 7.07 2.85
CA VAL A 30 -15.27 5.73 3.46
C VAL A 30 -15.18 5.82 4.99
N SER A 31 -14.29 6.68 5.51
CA SER A 31 -14.12 6.85 6.96
C SER A 31 -15.39 7.39 7.65
N THR A 32 -16.18 8.18 6.91
CA THR A 32 -17.47 8.71 7.40
C THR A 32 -18.54 7.62 7.40
N ILE A 33 -18.57 6.76 6.38
CA ILE A 33 -19.53 5.65 6.31
C ILE A 33 -19.30 4.67 7.46
N ASP A 34 -18.04 4.28 7.70
CA ASP A 34 -17.69 3.30 8.72
C ASP A 34 -17.60 3.90 10.13
N GLN A 35 -17.82 5.22 10.27
CA GLN A 35 -17.66 5.97 11.52
C GLN A 35 -16.30 5.72 12.21
N ALA A 36 -15.29 5.35 11.43
CA ALA A 36 -13.97 4.96 11.89
C ALA A 36 -12.91 5.23 10.81
N PRO A 37 -11.70 5.67 11.19
CA PRO A 37 -10.60 5.78 10.23
C PRO A 37 -10.16 4.43 9.70
N ILE A 38 -9.88 4.37 8.39
CA ILE A 38 -9.25 3.21 7.74
C ILE A 38 -7.96 2.86 8.48
N ASP A 39 -7.87 1.63 9.01
CA ASP A 39 -6.70 1.23 9.79
C ASP A 39 -5.44 1.04 8.93
N LEU A 40 -5.62 0.43 7.76
CA LEU A 40 -4.55 0.13 6.83
C LEU A 40 -5.05 0.27 5.38
N LEU A 41 -4.33 1.05 4.58
CA LEU A 41 -4.50 1.13 3.12
C LEU A 41 -3.31 0.47 2.42
N ALA A 42 -3.57 -0.48 1.52
CA ALA A 42 -2.54 -1.13 0.73
C ALA A 42 -2.48 -0.56 -0.70
N LEU A 43 -1.34 0.06 -1.02
CA LEU A 43 -1.06 0.68 -2.31
C LEU A 43 0.03 -0.13 -3.03
N THR A 44 -0.35 -1.25 -3.63
CA THR A 44 0.58 -2.28 -4.13
C THR A 44 1.09 -2.07 -5.55
N ALA A 45 0.77 -0.94 -6.19
CA ALA A 45 1.33 -0.57 -7.49
C ALA A 45 2.76 -0.05 -7.37
N CYS A 46 3.40 0.27 -8.50
CA CYS A 46 4.73 0.88 -8.54
C CYS A 46 4.74 2.30 -7.94
N GLU A 47 5.83 2.64 -7.23
CA GLU A 47 6.19 4.00 -6.80
C GLU A 47 5.11 4.75 -5.99
N THR A 48 4.26 4.04 -5.25
CA THR A 48 3.14 4.64 -4.50
C THR A 48 3.58 5.42 -3.25
N ALA A 49 4.82 5.25 -2.81
CA ALA A 49 5.47 6.05 -1.76
C ALA A 49 6.42 7.12 -2.33
N VAL A 50 6.55 7.22 -3.65
CA VAL A 50 7.38 8.24 -4.31
C VAL A 50 6.53 9.46 -4.59
N GLY A 51 7.02 10.61 -4.10
CA GLY A 51 6.33 11.88 -4.19
C GLY A 51 6.85 12.82 -5.26
N ASP A 52 6.09 13.88 -5.48
CA ASP A 52 6.49 15.08 -6.21
C ASP A 52 6.22 16.33 -5.35
N ASP A 53 6.41 17.52 -5.92
CA ASP A 53 6.19 18.80 -5.24
C ASP A 53 4.76 18.97 -4.68
N ARG A 54 3.77 18.22 -5.19
CA ARG A 54 2.37 18.28 -4.75
C ARG A 54 2.06 17.25 -3.67
N ALA A 55 2.79 16.14 -3.62
CA ALA A 55 2.64 15.09 -2.63
C ALA A 55 3.99 14.46 -2.30
N THR A 56 4.74 15.06 -1.38
CA THR A 56 6.15 14.72 -1.09
C THR A 56 6.38 13.27 -0.64
N LEU A 57 5.37 12.63 -0.05
CA LEU A 57 5.38 11.21 0.35
C LEU A 57 4.54 10.32 -0.58
N GLY A 58 4.32 10.78 -1.81
CA GLY A 58 3.52 10.11 -2.80
C GLY A 58 2.07 9.91 -2.38
N LEU A 59 1.48 8.86 -2.94
CA LEU A 59 0.10 8.49 -2.70
C LEU A 59 -0.16 8.09 -1.24
N ALA A 60 0.82 7.43 -0.62
CA ALA A 60 0.77 7.06 0.78
C ALA A 60 0.67 8.29 1.69
N GLY A 61 1.39 9.37 1.39
CA GLY A 61 1.30 10.63 2.10
C GLY A 61 -0.09 11.28 2.00
N VAL A 62 -0.71 11.23 0.82
CA VAL A 62 -2.09 11.68 0.61
C VAL A 62 -3.04 10.90 1.50
N ALA A 63 -2.92 9.57 1.54
CA ALA A 63 -3.78 8.71 2.34
C ALA A 63 -3.68 9.00 3.84
N VAL A 64 -2.47 9.11 4.37
CA VAL A 64 -2.26 9.43 5.79
C VAL A 64 -2.80 10.81 6.14
N ARG A 65 -2.60 11.81 5.27
CA ARG A 65 -3.18 13.16 5.43
C ARG A 65 -4.72 13.16 5.37
N ALA A 66 -5.30 12.26 4.58
CA ALA A 66 -6.74 12.08 4.46
C ALA A 66 -7.36 11.37 5.68
N GLY A 67 -6.54 10.82 6.58
CA GLY A 67 -6.98 10.22 7.84
C GLY A 67 -6.80 8.70 7.94
N VAL A 68 -6.19 8.05 6.94
CA VAL A 68 -5.80 6.64 7.08
C VAL A 68 -4.76 6.51 8.18
N ARG A 69 -4.94 5.55 9.09
CA ARG A 69 -4.00 5.32 10.20
C ARG A 69 -2.65 4.84 9.71
N SER A 70 -2.63 3.90 8.75
CA SER A 70 -1.39 3.40 8.16
C SER A 70 -1.53 3.08 6.68
N ALA A 71 -0.46 3.24 5.92
CA ALA A 71 -0.41 2.87 4.51
C ALA A 71 0.84 2.03 4.22
N ILE A 72 0.66 0.93 3.48
CA ILE A 72 1.77 0.18 2.87
C ILE A 72 1.90 0.60 1.41
N ALA A 73 3.10 0.97 1.00
CA ALA A 73 3.37 1.57 -0.31
C ALA A 73 4.79 1.28 -0.81
N SER A 74 5.02 1.40 -2.11
CA SER A 74 6.25 1.00 -2.79
C SER A 74 7.16 2.19 -3.12
N LEU A 75 8.47 1.99 -2.95
CA LEU A 75 9.51 2.99 -3.21
C LEU A 75 10.03 2.99 -4.66
N TRP A 76 9.84 1.91 -5.40
CA TRP A 76 10.27 1.76 -6.81
C TRP A 76 9.30 0.83 -7.56
N ALA A 77 9.59 0.58 -8.84
CA ALA A 77 8.84 -0.38 -9.64
C ALA A 77 8.89 -1.79 -9.05
N VAL A 78 7.75 -2.47 -8.97
CA VAL A 78 7.64 -3.78 -8.33
C VAL A 78 7.37 -4.88 -9.35
N ASP A 79 7.79 -6.10 -9.03
CA ASP A 79 7.41 -7.30 -9.79
C ASP A 79 6.05 -7.82 -9.28
N ASP A 80 5.14 -8.14 -10.19
CA ASP A 80 3.77 -8.55 -9.85
C ASP A 80 3.73 -9.84 -9.01
N ALA A 81 4.53 -10.85 -9.37
CA ALA A 81 4.52 -12.14 -8.69
C ALA A 81 5.14 -12.04 -7.30
N ALA A 82 6.24 -11.32 -7.17
CA ALA A 82 6.87 -11.03 -5.88
C ALA A 82 5.97 -10.17 -4.99
N THR A 83 5.30 -9.16 -5.55
CA THR A 83 4.34 -8.31 -4.83
C THR A 83 3.18 -9.13 -4.29
N ALA A 84 2.56 -9.97 -5.12
CA ALA A 84 1.49 -10.85 -4.69
C ALA A 84 1.96 -11.77 -3.55
N SER A 85 3.14 -12.39 -3.69
CA SER A 85 3.69 -13.25 -2.63
C SER A 85 3.93 -12.49 -1.32
N LEU A 86 4.59 -11.33 -1.38
CA LEU A 86 4.94 -10.54 -0.21
C LEU A 86 3.70 -9.99 0.49
N ILE A 87 2.75 -9.43 -0.25
CA ILE A 87 1.54 -8.83 0.33
C ILE A 87 0.62 -9.89 0.90
N THR A 88 0.48 -11.06 0.26
CA THR A 88 -0.26 -12.18 0.83
C THR A 88 0.36 -12.64 2.15
N ARG A 89 1.68 -12.81 2.23
CA ARG A 89 2.38 -13.16 3.48
C ARG A 89 2.21 -12.09 4.55
N PHE A 90 2.29 -10.81 4.16
CA PHE A 90 2.06 -9.69 5.07
C PHE A 90 0.66 -9.74 5.69
N TYR A 91 -0.38 -9.95 4.87
CA TYR A 91 -1.73 -10.10 5.40
C TYR A 91 -1.90 -11.35 6.28
N HIS A 92 -1.21 -12.46 5.98
CA HIS A 92 -1.21 -13.63 6.86
C HIS A 92 -0.63 -13.31 8.24
N HIS A 93 0.53 -12.64 8.31
CA HIS A 93 1.14 -12.23 9.58
C HIS A 93 0.32 -11.16 10.30
N LEU A 94 -0.38 -10.29 9.58
CA LEU A 94 -1.23 -9.25 10.15
C LEU A 94 -2.43 -9.81 10.93
N LEU A 95 -2.82 -11.07 10.69
CA LEU A 95 -3.87 -11.74 11.45
C LEU A 95 -3.42 -12.18 12.84
N ASP A 96 -2.12 -12.19 13.13
CA ASP A 96 -1.61 -12.50 14.47
C ASP A 96 -1.75 -11.26 15.38
N PRO A 97 -2.58 -11.31 16.43
CA PRO A 97 -2.78 -10.18 17.34
C PRO A 97 -1.53 -9.82 18.16
N ASN A 98 -0.50 -10.66 18.16
CA ASN A 98 0.76 -10.40 18.86
C ASN A 98 1.78 -9.66 18.01
N LEU A 99 1.49 -9.44 16.71
CA LEU A 99 2.39 -8.73 15.80
C LEU A 99 1.85 -7.34 15.47
N SER A 100 2.71 -6.34 15.57
CA SER A 100 2.45 -5.04 14.96
C SER A 100 2.48 -5.12 13.44
N LYS A 101 1.93 -4.11 12.76
CA LYS A 101 1.99 -4.01 11.30
C LYS A 101 3.44 -4.05 10.79
N ALA A 102 4.35 -3.37 11.48
CA ALA A 102 5.78 -3.38 11.16
C ALA A 102 6.40 -4.78 11.32
N GLN A 103 6.03 -5.51 12.38
CA GLN A 103 6.51 -6.87 12.60
C GLN A 103 5.96 -7.83 11.53
N ALA A 104 4.68 -7.69 11.16
CA ALA A 104 4.06 -8.48 10.10
C ALA A 104 4.74 -8.26 8.74
N LEU A 105 5.03 -7.00 8.39
CA LEU A 105 5.75 -6.69 7.14
C LEU A 105 7.16 -7.27 7.15
N ARG A 106 7.88 -7.11 8.26
CA ARG A 106 9.22 -7.68 8.43
C ARG A 106 9.20 -9.20 8.28
N ALA A 107 8.25 -9.89 8.89
CA ALA A 107 8.12 -11.34 8.80
C ALA A 107 7.90 -11.79 7.34
N ALA A 108 7.01 -11.10 6.61
CA ALA A 108 6.78 -11.35 5.19
C ALA A 108 8.04 -11.13 4.33
N GLN A 109 8.78 -10.04 4.57
CA GLN A 109 10.04 -9.76 3.86
C GLN A 109 11.09 -10.84 4.13
N LEU A 110 11.24 -11.28 5.38
CA LEU A 110 12.16 -12.35 5.76
C LEU A 110 11.82 -13.67 5.07
N GLU A 111 10.53 -14.01 4.96
CA GLU A 111 10.12 -15.21 4.22
C GLU A 111 10.45 -15.15 2.73
N VAL A 112 10.29 -13.98 2.09
CA VAL A 112 10.64 -13.80 0.67
C VAL A 112 12.16 -13.92 0.47
N ILE A 113 12.96 -13.39 1.41
CA ILE A 113 14.42 -13.56 1.41
C ILE A 113 14.80 -15.04 1.59
N GLN A 114 14.16 -15.73 2.54
CA GLN A 114 14.46 -17.12 2.87
C GLN A 114 14.01 -18.11 1.78
N ALA A 115 13.03 -17.75 0.96
CA ALA A 115 12.60 -18.55 -0.19
C ALA A 115 13.74 -18.80 -1.20
N GLY A 116 14.77 -17.94 -1.24
CA GLY A 116 15.98 -18.17 -2.01
C GLY A 116 15.86 -17.81 -3.50
N GLY A 117 16.96 -18.00 -4.24
CA GLY A 117 17.01 -17.69 -5.67
C GLY A 117 16.92 -16.19 -5.95
N PHE A 118 16.18 -15.81 -7.00
CA PHE A 118 16.11 -14.40 -7.42
C PHE A 118 15.42 -13.50 -6.38
N THR A 119 14.50 -14.04 -5.57
CA THR A 119 13.75 -13.26 -4.58
C THR A 119 14.61 -12.74 -3.43
N GLN A 120 15.85 -13.23 -3.27
CA GLN A 120 16.81 -12.69 -2.31
C GLN A 120 17.24 -11.27 -2.66
N HIS A 121 17.20 -10.90 -3.94
CA HIS A 121 17.60 -9.58 -4.37
C HIS A 121 16.63 -8.53 -3.78
N PRO A 122 17.13 -7.43 -3.16
CA PRO A 122 16.31 -6.41 -2.51
C PRO A 122 15.18 -5.83 -3.35
N TYR A 123 15.36 -5.82 -4.68
CA TYR A 123 14.31 -5.44 -5.62
C TYR A 123 12.94 -6.10 -5.34
N TYR A 124 12.93 -7.36 -4.90
CA TYR A 124 11.69 -8.15 -4.74
C TYR A 124 11.02 -8.02 -3.37
N TRP A 125 11.73 -7.60 -2.32
CA TRP A 125 11.20 -7.58 -0.95
C TRP A 125 11.31 -6.22 -0.25
N ALA A 126 12.27 -5.39 -0.64
CA ALA A 126 12.50 -4.10 -0.02
C ALA A 126 11.64 -2.91 -0.54
N PRO A 127 10.84 -2.97 -1.63
CA PRO A 127 10.14 -1.78 -2.09
C PRO A 127 9.06 -1.31 -1.13
N PHE A 128 8.44 -2.24 -0.40
CA PHE A 128 7.29 -1.93 0.45
C PHE A 128 7.71 -1.41 1.82
N ILE A 129 7.19 -0.23 2.17
CA ILE A 129 7.33 0.41 3.46
C ILE A 129 5.97 0.69 4.08
N LEU A 130 5.94 0.84 5.41
CA LEU A 130 4.77 1.31 6.17
C LEU A 130 4.95 2.77 6.57
N ILE A 131 3.89 3.56 6.40
CA ILE A 131 3.83 4.98 6.77
C ILE A 131 2.61 5.18 7.68
N GLY A 132 2.74 6.01 8.73
CA GLY A 132 1.67 6.28 9.70
C GLY A 132 1.82 5.50 11.01
N ASN A 133 0.74 4.92 11.52
CA ASN A 133 0.74 4.11 12.73
C ASN A 133 1.08 2.64 12.40
N TRP A 134 2.35 2.29 12.51
CA TRP A 134 2.87 0.94 12.23
C TRP A 134 3.11 0.07 13.48
N LEU A 135 2.79 0.58 14.67
CA LEU A 135 2.92 -0.11 15.96
C LEU A 135 1.62 -0.79 16.40
#